data_AF-A0AAE1HMC3-F1
#
_entry.id   AF-A0AAE1HMC3-F1
#
_cell.length_a   1.000
_cell.length_b   1.000
_cell.length_c   1.000
_cell.angle_alpha   90.00
_cell.angle_beta   90.00
_cell.angle_gamma   90.00
#
_symmetry.space_group_name_H-M   'P 1'
#
loop_
_entity.id
_entity.type
_entity.pdbx_description
1 polymer ?
#
loop_
_entity_poly.entity_id
_entity_poly.type
_entity_poly.pdbx_seq_one_letter_code
_entity_poly.pdbx_strand_id
1 'polypeptide(L)'
;MQRVEGGQRTGRSRATPHRTRMTAATAIRAAPPLRAVRPIPPPHVSRHFSPSVAGQRITTIQLDGVQYFVSRMNPYSPELNYFLAYQYCRSLGLQLTSFESKEKSDSITQYLRNAGYNQYDFWTSGNRLGTDMFLWMSTGLPFNATFDLMNQPADGEAAPQGSPEAVVMTSEQPAPLLRRPGSARQSKSGPSSGCVALKAPDLRWSVDDCTSVKDFICEQTRCYYYNYGSIPVSSSQG
;
A
#
# COMPACT_ATOMS: atom_id res chain seq x y z
N MET A 1 -42.92 50.30 -27.60
CA MET A 1 -43.31 50.94 -26.33
C MET A 1 -42.15 50.78 -25.35
N GLN A 2 -41.24 51.76 -25.21
CA GLN A 2 -41.23 52.88 -24.23
C GLN A 2 -41.44 52.40 -22.78
N ARG A 3 -40.37 52.36 -21.95
CA ARG A 3 -39.94 53.36 -20.93
C ARG A 3 -41.00 53.52 -19.82
N VAL A 4 -40.67 53.52 -18.52
CA VAL A 4 -40.23 54.70 -17.75
C VAL A 4 -39.78 54.29 -16.34
N GLU A 5 -38.79 55.03 -15.83
CA GLU A 5 -38.14 55.02 -14.51
C GLU A 5 -38.94 55.69 -13.36
N GLY A 6 -38.41 55.59 -12.14
CA GLY A 6 -38.53 56.61 -11.08
C GLY A 6 -39.12 56.04 -9.79
N GLY A 7 -38.69 56.37 -8.57
CA GLY A 7 -37.75 57.38 -8.08
C GLY A 7 -38.00 57.62 -6.59
N GLN A 8 -36.99 57.34 -5.76
CA GLN A 8 -36.45 58.11 -4.62
C GLN A 8 -37.32 59.02 -3.71
N ARG A 9 -37.00 58.97 -2.39
CA ARG A 9 -36.87 60.06 -1.36
C ARG A 9 -37.66 59.83 -0.06
N THR A 10 -36.97 59.49 1.04
CA THR A 10 -36.49 60.38 2.15
C THR A 10 -37.58 61.19 2.86
N GLY A 11 -37.80 60.88 4.14
CA GLY A 11 -38.56 61.71 5.09
C GLY A 11 -37.99 61.58 6.50
N ARG A 12 -37.32 62.64 6.96
CA ARG A 12 -36.79 62.85 8.32
C ARG A 12 -37.82 63.70 9.09
N SER A 13 -38.13 63.39 10.35
CA SER A 13 -38.74 64.38 11.24
C SER A 13 -38.32 64.22 12.70
N ARG A 14 -37.93 65.36 13.26
CA ARG A 14 -37.59 65.74 14.66
C ARG A 14 -38.91 66.31 15.27
N ALA A 15 -39.22 66.46 16.56
CA ALA A 15 -38.45 66.58 17.80
C ALA A 15 -39.41 66.64 19.04
N THR A 16 -38.82 66.61 20.24
CA THR A 16 -39.17 67.38 21.48
C THR A 16 -40.31 66.84 22.41
N PRO A 17 -40.44 67.31 23.68
CA PRO A 17 -39.71 66.75 24.84
C PRO A 17 -40.59 66.59 26.11
N HIS A 18 -40.15 65.85 27.13
CA HIS A 18 -40.67 66.08 28.49
C HIS A 18 -39.60 65.91 29.55
N ARG A 19 -39.50 66.94 30.40
CA ARG A 19 -38.57 67.14 31.51
C ARG A 19 -39.38 67.02 32.79
N THR A 20 -39.03 66.10 33.69
CA THR A 20 -39.56 66.11 35.05
C THR A 20 -38.51 65.69 36.08
N ARG A 21 -38.07 66.71 36.83
CA ARG A 21 -37.69 66.80 38.26
C ARG A 21 -36.90 65.68 38.97
N MET A 22 -35.77 66.13 39.52
CA MET A 22 -34.95 65.49 40.56
C MET A 22 -35.70 65.30 41.88
N THR A 23 -35.47 64.16 42.53
CA THR A 23 -35.53 64.02 43.99
C THR A 23 -34.25 63.33 44.47
N ALA A 24 -33.61 63.93 45.47
CA ALA A 24 -32.37 63.45 46.07
C ALA A 24 -32.68 62.29 47.03
N ALA A 25 -32.00 61.16 46.86
CA ALA A 25 -32.02 60.06 47.81
C ALA A 25 -30.61 59.85 48.36
N THR A 26 -30.53 59.96 49.69
CA THR A 26 -29.36 59.81 50.56
C THR A 26 -28.67 58.45 50.35
N ALA A 27 -27.36 58.48 50.17
CA ALA A 27 -26.52 57.30 50.02
C ALA A 27 -26.29 56.59 51.37
N ILE A 28 -26.74 55.34 51.48
CA ILE A 28 -26.28 54.40 52.51
C ILE A 28 -25.26 53.47 51.83
N ARG A 29 -24.01 53.57 52.27
CA ARG A 29 -22.86 52.84 51.72
C ARG A 29 -22.93 51.38 52.21
N ALA A 30 -23.40 50.46 51.37
CA ALA A 30 -23.32 49.03 51.63
C ALA A 30 -21.87 48.55 51.47
N ALA A 31 -21.38 47.79 52.46
CA ALA A 31 -20.07 47.14 52.42
C ALA A 31 -20.02 46.09 51.28
N PRO A 32 -18.86 45.91 50.62
CA PRO A 32 -18.74 44.91 49.57
C PRO A 32 -18.85 43.49 50.15
N PRO A 33 -19.48 42.54 49.45
CA PRO A 33 -19.53 41.16 49.91
C PRO A 33 -18.12 40.54 49.85
N LEU A 34 -17.75 39.80 50.89
CA LEU A 34 -16.55 38.98 50.93
C LEU A 34 -16.58 37.99 49.75
N ARG A 35 -15.57 38.07 48.88
CA ARG A 35 -15.39 37.09 47.79
C ARG A 35 -15.20 35.71 48.42
N ALA A 36 -16.12 34.81 48.13
CA ALA A 36 -15.92 33.38 48.38
C ALA A 36 -14.73 32.90 47.54
N VAL A 37 -13.66 32.48 48.20
CA VAL A 37 -12.53 31.79 47.58
C VAL A 37 -13.05 30.43 47.11
N ARG A 38 -13.11 30.22 45.79
CA ARG A 38 -13.47 28.92 45.22
C ARG A 38 -12.36 27.92 45.56
N PRO A 39 -12.68 26.68 45.98
CA PRO A 39 -11.68 25.64 46.15
C PRO A 39 -10.99 25.36 44.81
N ILE A 40 -9.67 25.27 44.85
CA ILE A 40 -8.82 24.88 43.72
C ILE A 40 -9.26 23.47 43.30
N PRO A 41 -9.69 23.24 42.06
CA PRO A 41 -10.00 21.88 41.60
C PRO A 41 -8.71 21.04 41.65
N PRO A 42 -8.80 19.75 42.01
CA PRO A 42 -7.63 18.87 41.98
C PRO A 42 -7.02 18.89 40.57
N PRO A 43 -5.69 18.70 40.44
CA PRO A 43 -5.07 18.65 39.14
C PRO A 43 -5.80 17.62 38.29
N HIS A 44 -6.41 18.09 37.20
CA HIS A 44 -6.90 17.20 36.16
C HIS A 44 -5.69 16.40 35.72
N VAL A 45 -5.64 15.13 36.13
CA VAL A 45 -4.89 14.13 35.40
C VAL A 45 -5.57 14.11 34.04
N SER A 46 -5.05 14.91 33.10
CA SER A 46 -5.30 14.73 31.69
C SER A 46 -4.94 13.28 31.45
N ARG A 47 -5.96 12.42 31.41
CA ARG A 47 -5.86 11.15 30.72
C ARG A 47 -5.52 11.56 29.31
N HIS A 48 -4.23 11.64 29.02
CA HIS A 48 -3.74 11.46 27.67
C HIS A 48 -4.41 10.16 27.25
N PHE A 49 -5.41 10.30 26.38
CA PHE A 49 -5.83 9.20 25.55
C PHE A 49 -4.57 8.88 24.75
N SER A 50 -3.76 7.96 25.27
CA SER A 50 -2.93 7.17 24.38
C SER A 50 -3.92 6.61 23.38
N PRO A 51 -3.82 6.92 22.08
CA PRO A 51 -4.52 6.10 21.11
C PRO A 51 -4.09 4.68 21.44
N SER A 52 -5.04 3.86 21.88
CA SER A 52 -4.82 2.43 21.97
C SER A 52 -4.26 2.08 20.60
N VAL A 53 -2.99 1.67 20.55
CA VAL A 53 -2.50 0.92 19.41
C VAL A 53 -3.36 -0.33 19.45
N ALA A 54 -4.51 -0.26 18.78
CA ALA A 54 -5.31 -1.43 18.52
C ALA A 54 -4.37 -2.32 17.74
N GLY A 55 -3.75 -3.29 18.42
CA GLY A 55 -2.86 -4.24 17.78
C GLY A 55 -3.60 -4.77 16.57
N GLN A 56 -3.09 -4.47 15.37
CA GLN A 56 -3.74 -4.82 14.13
C GLN A 56 -3.92 -6.35 14.15
N ARG A 57 -5.15 -6.82 14.30
CA ARG A 57 -5.42 -8.26 14.32
C ARG A 57 -5.18 -8.78 12.92
N ILE A 58 -4.06 -9.45 12.74
CA ILE A 58 -3.72 -10.16 11.50
C ILE A 58 -4.72 -11.31 11.38
N THR A 59 -5.67 -11.15 10.46
CA THR A 59 -6.63 -12.21 10.13
C THR A 59 -6.12 -12.92 8.90
N THR A 60 -5.76 -14.19 9.06
CA THR A 60 -5.26 -15.01 7.97
C THR A 60 -6.35 -15.89 7.39
N ILE A 61 -6.20 -16.23 6.12
CA ILE A 61 -7.02 -17.25 5.44
C ILE A 61 -6.17 -18.50 5.19
N GLN A 62 -6.82 -19.65 5.09
CA GLN A 62 -6.16 -20.92 4.77
C GLN A 62 -6.69 -21.42 3.43
N LEU A 63 -5.81 -21.62 2.46
CA LEU A 63 -6.13 -22.15 1.14
C LEU A 63 -5.10 -23.23 0.80
N ASP A 64 -5.57 -24.44 0.46
CA ASP A 64 -4.72 -25.57 0.06
C ASP A 64 -3.58 -25.90 1.05
N GLY A 65 -3.83 -25.70 2.35
CA GLY A 65 -2.86 -25.93 3.42
C GLY A 65 -1.81 -24.83 3.59
N VAL A 66 -1.95 -23.71 2.87
CA VAL A 66 -1.09 -22.52 2.99
C VAL A 66 -1.89 -21.38 3.62
N GLN A 67 -1.27 -20.73 4.62
CA GLN A 67 -1.85 -19.57 5.27
C GLN A 67 -1.50 -18.29 4.49
N TYR A 68 -2.49 -17.44 4.25
CA TYR A 68 -2.32 -16.15 3.57
C TYR A 68 -2.81 -15.00 4.43
N PHE A 69 -2.23 -13.83 4.20
CA PHE A 69 -2.64 -12.57 4.79
C PHE A 69 -2.74 -11.52 3.69
N VAL A 70 -3.95 -11.02 3.46
CA VAL A 70 -4.23 -9.96 2.48
C VAL A 70 -4.44 -8.67 3.25
N SER A 71 -3.70 -7.63 2.90
CA SER A 71 -3.81 -6.33 3.58
C SER A 71 -3.50 -5.18 2.65
N ARG A 72 -4.03 -4.02 3.03
CA ARG A 72 -3.72 -2.71 2.43
C ARG A 72 -2.74 -1.92 3.28
N MET A 73 -2.82 -2.12 4.59
CA MET A 73 -2.19 -1.26 5.60
C MET A 73 -1.19 -2.05 6.45
N ASN A 74 -0.22 -1.31 6.98
CA ASN A 74 0.65 -1.77 8.05
C ASN A 74 0.70 -0.73 9.21
N PRO A 75 1.27 -1.07 10.38
CA PRO A 75 1.34 -0.18 11.54
C PRO A 75 2.13 1.13 11.34
N TYR A 76 3.04 1.17 10.37
CA TYR A 76 3.93 2.30 10.06
C TYR A 76 3.44 3.15 8.88
N SER A 77 2.74 2.56 7.91
CA SER A 77 2.18 3.26 6.75
C SER A 77 0.88 2.59 6.28
N PRO A 78 -0.21 3.34 6.03
CA PRO A 78 -1.43 2.78 5.46
C PRO A 78 -1.28 2.35 4.00
N GLU A 79 -0.18 2.75 3.34
CA GLU A 79 0.06 2.60 1.91
C GLU A 79 1.48 2.07 1.69
N LEU A 80 1.59 0.99 0.91
CA LEU A 80 2.83 0.25 0.70
C LEU A 80 3.13 0.10 -0.78
N ASN A 81 4.36 0.44 -1.15
CA ASN A 81 4.91 0.06 -2.45
C ASN A 81 5.44 -1.38 -2.40
N TYR A 82 5.91 -1.91 -3.55
CA TYR A 82 6.37 -3.29 -3.65
C TYR A 82 7.44 -3.65 -2.61
N PHE A 83 8.45 -2.79 -2.44
CA PHE A 83 9.58 -3.03 -1.55
C PHE A 83 9.15 -3.07 -0.08
N LEU A 84 8.32 -2.11 0.32
CA LEU A 84 7.84 -2.03 1.70
C LEU A 84 6.82 -3.15 1.98
N ALA A 85 5.98 -3.53 1.02
CA ALA A 85 5.08 -4.67 1.16
C ALA A 85 5.85 -5.98 1.39
N TYR A 86 6.93 -6.19 0.63
CA TYR A 86 7.83 -7.32 0.82
C TYR A 86 8.44 -7.32 2.23
N GLN A 87 9.03 -6.20 2.67
CA GLN A 87 9.61 -6.06 4.01
C GLN A 87 8.58 -6.29 5.13
N TYR A 88 7.35 -5.81 4.94
CA TYR A 88 6.30 -5.98 5.93
C TYR A 88 5.89 -7.46 6.06
N CYS A 89 5.70 -8.18 4.96
CA CYS A 89 5.45 -9.63 5.04
C CYS A 89 6.57 -10.35 5.83
N ARG A 90 7.84 -9.99 5.57
CA ARG A 90 9.00 -10.54 6.29
C ARG A 90 8.97 -10.23 7.78
N SER A 91 8.51 -9.04 8.18
CA SER A 91 8.37 -8.67 9.60
C SER A 91 7.35 -9.53 10.37
N LEU A 92 6.42 -10.17 9.66
CA LEU A 92 5.41 -11.07 10.21
C LEU A 92 5.82 -12.54 10.21
N GLY A 93 7.04 -12.86 9.75
CA GLY A 93 7.45 -14.26 9.50
C GLY A 93 6.73 -14.89 8.30
N LEU A 94 6.20 -14.05 7.40
CA LEU A 94 5.58 -14.46 6.13
C LEU A 94 6.47 -13.98 4.97
N GLN A 95 6.06 -14.28 3.74
CA GLN A 95 6.70 -13.77 2.53
C GLN A 95 5.65 -13.21 1.57
N LEU A 96 6.04 -12.27 0.70
CA LEU A 96 5.13 -11.80 -0.35
C LEU A 96 4.79 -12.99 -1.26
N THR A 97 3.53 -13.13 -1.69
CA THR A 97 3.05 -14.39 -2.27
C THR A 97 3.74 -14.74 -3.59
N SER A 98 4.00 -16.03 -3.78
CA SER A 98 4.60 -16.59 -4.99
C SER A 98 3.67 -17.64 -5.60
N PHE A 99 3.55 -17.70 -6.91
CA PHE A 99 2.68 -18.65 -7.60
C PHE A 99 3.50 -19.66 -8.40
N GLU A 100 3.84 -20.77 -7.73
CA GLU A 100 4.66 -21.86 -8.30
C GLU A 100 3.80 -22.85 -9.12
N SER A 101 2.50 -22.91 -8.84
CA SER A 101 1.53 -23.74 -9.55
C SER A 101 0.32 -22.92 -10.00
N LYS A 102 -0.32 -23.37 -11.08
CA LYS A 102 -1.55 -22.75 -11.59
C LYS A 102 -2.67 -22.84 -10.55
N GLU A 103 -2.77 -24.00 -9.91
CA GLU A 103 -3.77 -24.29 -8.88
C GLU A 103 -3.68 -23.29 -7.72
N LYS A 104 -2.45 -22.97 -7.28
CA LYS A 104 -2.22 -21.97 -6.23
C LYS A 104 -2.65 -20.57 -6.66
N SER A 105 -2.35 -20.18 -7.90
CA SER A 105 -2.78 -18.89 -8.46
C SER A 105 -4.30 -18.79 -8.61
N ASP A 106 -4.92 -19.85 -9.13
CA ASP A 106 -6.36 -19.92 -9.36
C ASP A 106 -7.12 -19.88 -8.02
N SER A 107 -6.65 -20.63 -7.01
CA SER A 107 -7.20 -20.66 -5.65
C SER A 107 -7.23 -19.27 -5.00
N ILE A 108 -6.10 -18.54 -5.05
CA ILE A 108 -6.02 -17.17 -4.54
C ILE A 108 -6.89 -16.21 -5.34
N THR A 109 -6.84 -16.30 -6.67
CA THR A 109 -7.62 -15.42 -7.56
C THR A 109 -9.12 -15.60 -7.33
N GLN A 110 -9.58 -16.85 -7.22
CA GLN A 110 -10.97 -17.18 -6.94
C GLN A 110 -11.41 -16.66 -5.57
N TYR A 111 -10.58 -16.84 -4.53
CA TYR A 111 -10.85 -16.27 -3.22
C TYR A 111 -11.03 -14.74 -3.29
N LEU A 112 -10.09 -14.04 -3.93
CA LEU A 112 -10.13 -12.58 -4.06
C LEU A 112 -11.41 -12.10 -4.77
N ARG A 113 -11.83 -12.79 -5.84
CA ARG A 113 -13.08 -12.47 -6.53
C ARG A 113 -14.29 -12.67 -5.63
N ASN A 114 -14.39 -13.82 -4.97
CA ASN A 114 -15.54 -14.18 -4.15
C ASN A 114 -15.68 -13.28 -2.92
N ALA A 115 -14.56 -12.81 -2.38
CA ALA A 115 -14.52 -11.86 -1.27
C ALA A 115 -14.74 -10.39 -1.70
N GLY A 116 -14.94 -10.11 -2.99
CA GLY A 116 -15.19 -8.75 -3.50
C GLY A 116 -13.92 -7.88 -3.59
N TYR A 117 -12.74 -8.49 -3.69
CA TYR A 117 -11.47 -7.79 -3.84
C TYR A 117 -11.07 -7.53 -5.30
N ASN A 118 -11.91 -7.88 -6.28
CA ASN A 118 -11.68 -7.67 -7.72
C ASN A 118 -11.73 -6.21 -8.18
N GLN A 119 -11.68 -5.25 -7.25
CA GLN A 119 -11.62 -3.81 -7.50
C GLN A 119 -10.27 -3.21 -7.06
N TYR A 120 -9.37 -4.04 -6.54
CA TYR A 120 -8.07 -3.64 -6.03
C TYR A 120 -6.94 -4.38 -6.76
N ASP A 121 -5.79 -3.73 -6.84
CA ASP A 121 -4.56 -4.35 -7.33
C ASP A 121 -3.75 -4.91 -6.15
N PHE A 122 -3.06 -6.03 -6.36
CA PHE A 122 -2.28 -6.69 -5.31
C PHE A 122 -0.84 -6.97 -5.74
N TRP A 123 0.13 -6.57 -4.92
CA TRP A 123 1.51 -6.97 -5.09
C TRP A 123 1.70 -8.48 -4.82
N THR A 124 2.46 -9.09 -5.72
CA THR A 124 3.01 -10.46 -5.61
C THR A 124 4.52 -10.37 -5.47
N SER A 125 5.23 -11.45 -5.16
CA SER A 125 6.70 -11.43 -5.11
C SER A 125 7.36 -11.47 -6.49
N GLY A 126 6.59 -11.52 -7.57
CA GLY A 126 7.12 -11.62 -8.92
C GLY A 126 7.81 -10.33 -9.35
N ASN A 127 8.99 -10.43 -9.94
CA ASN A 127 9.69 -9.29 -10.52
C ASN A 127 10.74 -9.72 -11.55
N ARG A 128 11.27 -8.75 -12.28
CA ARG A 128 12.46 -8.89 -13.14
C ARG A 128 13.53 -7.84 -12.80
N LEU A 129 13.61 -7.41 -11.54
CA LEU A 129 14.57 -6.39 -11.12
C LEU A 129 15.98 -6.99 -11.14
N GLY A 130 16.88 -6.43 -11.95
CA GLY A 130 18.26 -6.90 -12.05
C GLY A 130 18.46 -8.16 -12.91
N THR A 131 17.46 -8.58 -13.68
CA THR A 131 17.53 -9.74 -14.58
C THR A 131 16.57 -9.58 -15.76
N ASP A 132 16.80 -10.33 -16.83
CA ASP A 132 15.92 -10.33 -18.02
C ASP A 132 14.76 -11.33 -17.91
N MET A 133 14.67 -12.09 -16.81
CA MET A 133 13.65 -13.11 -16.59
C MET A 133 12.81 -12.85 -15.33
N PHE A 134 11.57 -13.30 -15.32
CA PHE A 134 10.72 -13.19 -14.14
C PHE A 134 11.05 -14.25 -13.09
N LEU A 135 11.31 -13.77 -11.88
CA LEU A 135 11.62 -14.58 -10.71
C LEU A 135 10.66 -14.25 -9.57
N TRP A 136 10.32 -15.25 -8.77
CA TRP A 136 9.65 -15.05 -7.49
C TRP A 136 10.69 -14.65 -6.44
N MET A 137 10.66 -13.40 -5.98
CA MET A 137 11.61 -12.92 -4.95
C MET A 137 11.57 -13.74 -3.66
N SER A 138 10.40 -14.29 -3.32
CA SER A 138 10.21 -15.07 -2.09
C SER A 138 10.82 -16.47 -2.14
N THR A 139 10.96 -17.07 -3.33
CA THR A 139 11.42 -18.47 -3.48
C THR A 139 12.69 -18.60 -4.32
N GLY A 140 13.06 -17.55 -5.06
CA GLY A 140 14.17 -17.57 -6.02
C GLY A 140 13.89 -18.37 -7.29
N LEU A 141 12.69 -18.95 -7.42
CA LEU A 141 12.33 -19.77 -8.57
C LEU A 141 11.85 -18.93 -9.75
N PRO A 142 12.12 -19.36 -10.99
CA PRO A 142 11.58 -18.72 -12.17
C PRO A 142 10.05 -18.88 -12.28
N PHE A 143 9.43 -17.99 -13.04
CA PHE A 143 8.03 -18.16 -13.42
C PHE A 143 7.84 -19.45 -14.21
N ASN A 144 6.75 -20.15 -13.95
CA ASN A 144 6.43 -21.35 -14.71
C ASN A 144 5.88 -20.96 -16.08
N ALA A 145 6.59 -21.33 -17.14
CA ALA A 145 6.28 -20.98 -18.53
C ALA A 145 4.94 -21.56 -19.03
N THR A 146 4.37 -22.56 -18.33
CA THR A 146 3.06 -23.13 -18.69
C THR A 146 1.88 -22.25 -18.30
N PHE A 147 2.09 -21.20 -17.49
CA PHE A 147 1.01 -20.33 -17.02
C PHE A 147 0.88 -19.10 -17.92
N ASP A 148 -0.13 -19.09 -18.77
CA ASP A 148 -0.58 -17.86 -19.42
C ASP A 148 -1.48 -17.08 -18.43
N LEU A 149 -0.85 -16.38 -17.49
CA LEU A 149 -1.50 -15.50 -16.52
C LEU A 149 -1.06 -14.05 -16.64
N MET A 150 0.07 -13.82 -17.31
CA MET A 150 0.54 -12.46 -17.63
C MET A 150 -0.42 -11.85 -18.65
N ASN A 151 -0.79 -10.60 -18.42
CA ASN A 151 -1.45 -9.80 -19.42
C ASN A 151 -0.51 -9.65 -20.60
N GLN A 152 -0.98 -10.12 -21.76
CA GLN A 152 -0.35 -9.79 -23.01
C GLN A 152 -0.33 -8.27 -23.09
N PRO A 153 0.83 -7.65 -23.30
CA PRO A 153 0.89 -6.21 -23.53
C PRO A 153 -0.02 -5.90 -24.73
N ALA A 154 -1.00 -5.02 -24.53
CA ALA A 154 -1.80 -4.51 -25.63
C ALA A 154 -0.83 -3.81 -26.60
N ASP A 155 -0.70 -4.38 -27.79
CA ASP A 155 -0.01 -3.85 -28.96
C ASP A 155 1.45 -3.39 -28.74
N GLY A 156 2.39 -4.33 -28.94
CA GLY A 156 3.78 -4.01 -29.35
C GLY A 156 4.90 -4.59 -28.51
N GLU A 157 4.62 -5.20 -27.36
CA GLU A 157 5.65 -5.87 -26.55
C GLU A 157 5.41 -7.39 -26.66
N ALA A 158 6.25 -8.04 -27.46
CA ALA A 158 6.14 -9.47 -27.74
C ALA A 158 6.13 -10.29 -26.44
N ALA A 159 5.23 -11.28 -26.36
CA ALA A 159 5.34 -12.35 -25.38
C ALA A 159 6.79 -12.87 -25.35
N PRO A 160 7.35 -13.24 -24.19
CA PRO A 160 8.62 -13.95 -24.16
C PRO A 160 8.45 -15.25 -24.96
N GLN A 161 8.99 -15.27 -26.18
CA GLN A 161 9.14 -16.46 -26.99
C GLN A 161 10.21 -17.35 -26.34
N GLY A 162 9.80 -18.06 -25.28
CA GLY A 162 10.52 -19.19 -24.73
C GLY A 162 9.87 -20.48 -25.25
N SER A 163 9.89 -20.71 -26.56
CA SER A 163 9.63 -22.03 -27.12
C SER A 163 10.71 -22.98 -26.59
N PRO A 164 10.39 -24.21 -26.14
CA PRO A 164 11.41 -25.17 -25.76
C PRO A 164 12.02 -25.75 -27.02
N GLU A 165 13.14 -25.19 -27.50
CA GLU A 165 13.99 -25.94 -28.42
C GLU A 165 14.61 -27.11 -27.65
N ALA A 166 14.23 -28.31 -28.06
CA ALA A 166 14.75 -29.56 -27.56
C ALA A 166 16.28 -29.55 -27.61
N VAL A 167 16.90 -29.75 -26.45
CA VAL A 167 18.36 -29.86 -26.33
C VAL A 167 18.76 -31.21 -26.94
N VAL A 168 19.11 -31.22 -28.22
CA VAL A 168 19.81 -32.35 -28.83
C VAL A 168 21.23 -32.34 -28.27
N MET A 169 21.50 -33.31 -27.41
CA MET A 169 22.82 -33.53 -26.81
C MET A 169 23.73 -34.18 -27.85
N THR A 170 24.54 -33.38 -28.55
CA THR A 170 25.72 -33.89 -29.27
C THR A 170 26.97 -33.37 -28.60
N SER A 171 27.79 -34.32 -28.16
CA SER A 171 29.09 -34.14 -27.51
C SER A 171 30.06 -33.37 -28.40
N GLU A 172 30.66 -32.30 -27.87
CA GLU A 172 32.09 -31.95 -27.97
C GLU A 172 32.34 -30.57 -27.33
N GLN A 173 33.23 -30.52 -26.34
CA GLN A 173 33.81 -29.29 -25.74
C GLN A 173 35.18 -29.02 -26.39
N PRO A 174 35.93 -27.90 -26.16
CA PRO A 174 35.63 -26.67 -25.37
C PRO A 174 36.02 -25.33 -26.07
N ALA A 175 35.43 -24.20 -25.65
CA ALA A 175 36.13 -22.90 -25.60
C ALA A 175 35.35 -21.88 -24.74
N PRO A 176 36.01 -21.05 -23.92
CA PRO A 176 35.33 -20.06 -23.09
C PRO A 176 35.02 -18.81 -23.94
N LEU A 177 33.78 -18.69 -24.40
CA LEU A 177 33.33 -17.46 -25.05
C LEU A 177 32.92 -16.45 -23.98
N LEU A 178 33.78 -15.45 -23.76
CA LEU A 178 33.40 -14.12 -23.29
C LEU A 178 32.02 -13.76 -23.87
N ARG A 179 31.02 -13.63 -22.99
CA ARG A 179 29.64 -13.32 -23.35
C ARG A 179 29.64 -11.98 -24.08
N ARG A 180 29.51 -12.03 -25.41
CA ARG A 180 29.25 -10.83 -26.23
C ARG A 180 28.02 -10.13 -25.63
N PRO A 181 28.02 -8.81 -25.47
CA PRO A 181 26.80 -8.08 -25.16
C PRO A 181 25.91 -8.19 -26.39
N GLY A 182 25.12 -9.27 -26.46
CA GLY A 182 23.98 -9.34 -27.37
C GLY A 182 23.06 -8.18 -27.00
N SER A 183 22.66 -7.42 -28.00
CA SER A 183 21.76 -6.27 -27.87
C SER A 183 20.58 -6.61 -26.97
N ALA A 184 20.68 -6.21 -25.70
CA ALA A 184 19.53 -6.06 -24.85
C ALA A 184 18.63 -5.08 -25.58
N ARG A 185 17.55 -5.58 -26.18
CA ARG A 185 16.40 -4.74 -26.48
C ARG A 185 15.96 -4.21 -25.12
N GLN A 186 16.45 -3.02 -24.80
CA GLN A 186 16.09 -2.28 -23.62
C GLN A 186 14.58 -2.10 -23.70
N SER A 187 13.83 -2.98 -23.01
CA SER A 187 12.41 -2.72 -22.75
C SER A 187 12.36 -1.31 -22.17
N LYS A 188 11.50 -0.45 -22.72
CA LYS A 188 11.32 0.95 -22.29
C LYS A 188 10.71 1.05 -20.88
N SER A 189 10.90 0.03 -20.05
CA SER A 189 10.60 0.03 -18.64
C SER A 189 11.77 0.69 -17.92
N GLY A 190 11.53 1.83 -17.25
CA GLY A 190 12.51 2.43 -16.36
C GLY A 190 12.96 1.46 -15.26
N PRO A 191 14.06 1.77 -14.54
CA PRO A 191 14.65 0.86 -13.54
C PRO A 191 13.70 0.49 -12.38
N SER A 192 12.61 1.25 -12.18
CA SER A 192 11.56 0.98 -11.20
C SER A 192 10.39 0.16 -11.73
N SER A 193 10.32 -0.13 -13.04
CA SER A 193 9.22 -0.87 -13.64
C SER A 193 9.62 -2.31 -13.95
N GLY A 194 8.94 -3.26 -13.33
CA GLY A 194 9.37 -4.65 -13.35
C GLY A 194 8.76 -5.53 -12.27
N CYS A 195 7.92 -4.98 -11.38
CA CYS A 195 7.24 -5.71 -10.33
C CYS A 195 5.89 -6.23 -10.81
N VAL A 196 5.52 -7.43 -10.38
CA VAL A 196 4.30 -8.10 -10.84
C VAL A 196 3.18 -7.92 -9.82
N ALA A 197 2.04 -7.42 -10.29
CA ALA A 197 0.82 -7.28 -9.53
C ALA A 197 -0.34 -8.06 -10.17
N LEU A 198 -1.28 -8.53 -9.36
CA LEU A 198 -2.63 -8.90 -9.82
C LEU A 198 -3.40 -7.61 -10.08
N LYS A 199 -3.94 -7.44 -11.29
CA LYS A 199 -4.64 -6.21 -11.70
C LYS A 199 -6.15 -6.38 -11.71
N ALA A 200 -6.88 -5.47 -11.08
CA ALA A 200 -8.32 -5.44 -11.23
C ALA A 200 -8.74 -5.15 -12.70
N PRO A 201 -9.89 -5.64 -13.18
CA PRO A 201 -10.88 -6.46 -12.45
C PRO A 201 -10.69 -7.97 -12.63
N ASP A 202 -9.86 -8.38 -13.57
CA ASP A 202 -9.65 -9.77 -13.96
C ASP A 202 -8.53 -10.45 -13.15
N LEU A 203 -7.88 -9.73 -12.23
CA LEU A 203 -6.79 -10.22 -11.38
C LEU A 203 -5.69 -10.94 -12.18
N ARG A 204 -5.53 -10.58 -13.47
CA ARG A 204 -4.45 -11.09 -14.28
C ARG A 204 -3.15 -10.39 -13.92
N TRP A 205 -2.05 -11.09 -14.14
CA TRP A 205 -0.75 -10.62 -13.71
C TRP A 205 -0.27 -9.55 -14.68
N SER A 206 0.22 -8.42 -14.17
CA SER A 206 0.80 -7.39 -15.02
C SER A 206 2.03 -6.82 -14.38
N VAL A 207 2.96 -6.38 -15.22
CA VAL A 207 4.13 -5.61 -14.77
C VAL A 207 3.69 -4.19 -14.47
N ASP A 208 4.19 -3.64 -13.37
CA ASP A 208 3.92 -2.26 -12.96
C ASP A 208 5.17 -1.62 -12.32
N ASP A 209 5.08 -0.31 -12.07
CA ASP A 209 6.08 0.45 -11.32
C ASP A 209 6.09 0.00 -9.86
N CYS A 210 7.23 -0.52 -9.41
CA CYS A 210 7.48 -1.02 -8.07
C CYS A 210 7.26 0.05 -6.98
N THR A 211 7.29 1.33 -7.33
CA THR A 211 7.05 2.45 -6.39
C THR A 211 5.56 2.77 -6.22
N SER A 212 4.69 2.22 -7.06
CA SER A 212 3.25 2.42 -6.93
C SER A 212 2.68 1.77 -5.67
N VAL A 213 1.71 2.44 -5.06
CA VAL A 213 1.01 1.96 -3.88
C VAL A 213 -0.07 0.97 -4.31
N LYS A 214 -0.08 -0.21 -3.69
CA LYS A 214 -1.09 -1.24 -3.91
C LYS A 214 -1.31 -2.03 -2.62
N ASP A 215 -2.39 -2.81 -2.62
CA ASP A 215 -2.57 -3.84 -1.61
C ASP A 215 -1.55 -4.96 -1.83
N PHE A 216 -1.42 -5.87 -0.88
CA PHE A 216 -0.44 -6.95 -0.99
C PHE A 216 -0.92 -8.23 -0.32
N ILE A 217 -0.34 -9.34 -0.76
CA ILE A 217 -0.69 -10.68 -0.29
C ILE A 217 0.58 -11.31 0.27
N CYS A 218 0.60 -11.54 1.58
CA CYS A 218 1.61 -12.37 2.21
C CYS A 218 1.13 -13.83 2.23
N GLU A 219 2.06 -14.76 2.16
CA GLU A 219 1.85 -16.20 2.34
C GLU A 219 2.79 -16.75 3.40
N GLN A 220 2.41 -17.87 4.00
CA GLN A 220 3.23 -18.60 4.94
C GLN A 220 4.55 -18.98 4.31
N THR A 221 5.65 -18.56 4.93
CA THR A 221 6.97 -19.07 4.59
C THR A 221 6.99 -20.57 4.89
N ARG A 222 7.37 -21.40 3.91
CA ARG A 222 7.74 -22.78 4.22
C ARG A 222 8.97 -22.70 5.12
N CYS A 223 8.76 -22.85 6.42
CA CYS A 223 9.83 -23.00 7.40
C CYS A 223 10.52 -24.34 7.14
N TYR A 224 11.32 -24.43 6.08
CA TYR A 224 12.39 -25.39 6.05
C TYR A 224 13.23 -25.04 7.26
N TYR A 225 13.18 -25.91 8.28
CA TYR A 225 14.13 -25.92 9.37
C TYR A 225 15.49 -26.18 8.73
N TYR A 226 16.10 -25.12 8.20
CA TYR A 226 17.42 -25.22 7.62
C TYR A 226 18.36 -25.39 8.79
N ASN A 227 18.71 -26.65 9.05
CA ASN A 227 19.83 -27.03 9.87
C ASN A 227 21.10 -26.68 9.07
N TYR A 228 21.35 -25.38 8.89
CA TYR A 228 22.60 -24.91 8.35
C TYR A 228 23.66 -25.26 9.38
N GLY A 229 24.33 -26.40 9.20
CA GLY A 229 25.70 -26.53 9.65
C GLY A 229 26.45 -25.28 9.17
N SER A 230 27.21 -24.66 10.06
CA SER A 230 27.93 -23.40 9.84
C SER A 230 28.46 -23.28 8.41
N ILE A 231 27.92 -22.34 7.63
CA ILE A 231 28.36 -22.06 6.26
C ILE A 231 29.81 -21.52 6.36
N PRO A 232 30.84 -22.22 5.86
CA PRO A 232 32.18 -21.67 5.85
C PRO A 232 32.23 -20.58 4.78
N VAL A 233 32.22 -19.32 5.20
CA VAL A 233 32.63 -18.22 4.32
C VAL A 233 34.15 -18.32 4.16
N SER A 234 34.63 -18.72 2.98
CA SER A 234 36.07 -18.73 2.70
C SER A 234 36.57 -17.29 2.66
N SER A 235 37.50 -16.94 3.54
CA SER A 235 38.11 -15.61 3.66
C SER A 235 39.07 -15.24 2.50
N SER A 236 38.99 -15.90 1.35
CA SER A 236 39.93 -15.77 0.23
C SER A 236 39.44 -14.91 -0.93
N GLN A 237 38.40 -14.09 -0.74
CA GLN A 237 38.06 -13.03 -1.70
C GLN A 237 37.97 -11.69 -0.96
N GLY A 238 39.13 -11.04 -0.83
CA GLY A 238 39.31 -9.65 -0.42
C GLY A 238 40.32 -9.01 -1.34
#